data_AF-A0A966SXL6-F1
#
_entry.id   AF-A0A966SXL6-F1
#
_cell.length_a   1.000
_cell.length_b   1.000
_cell.length_c   1.000
_cell.angle_alpha   90.00
_cell.angle_beta   90.00
_cell.angle_gamma   90.00
#
_symmetry.space_group_name_H-M   'P 1'
#
loop_
_entity.id
_entity.type
_entity.pdbx_description
1 polymer ?
#
loop_
_entity_poly.entity_id
_entity_poly.type
_entity_poly.pdbx_seq_one_letter_code
_entity_poly.pdbx_strand_id
1 'polypeptide(L)'
;MRQHPISPVTEPMQYRAIGVVRGTYLPDDPEQLTRGSIAVEDGSRIEAVVLGRVLTLMRRHLDLTKPHLWVAYPRYRDAGKLHLQLVGVWEPSTLTEAGGADQLPEGDDYFSVRGELIYTRPEDGDLVVKIRQQPRADGSRPTPFKLQLKGEMSPEHLRHFVALDLRRQGQDLQLERHEVIGPVPQRAGKGRGPRGGGARGGGARSGGPRAAAPRAGAPSRGGN
;
A
#
# COMPACT_ATOMS: atom_id res chain seq x y z
N MET A 1 -26.90 -0.53 -8.55
CA MET A 1 -25.97 -1.03 -9.59
C MET A 1 -24.66 -0.28 -9.45
N ARG A 2 -23.50 -0.94 -9.61
CA ARG A 2 -22.22 -0.22 -9.69
C ARG A 2 -22.13 0.43 -11.06
N GLN A 3 -22.20 1.76 -11.11
CA GLN A 3 -22.08 2.53 -12.36
C GLN A 3 -20.61 2.68 -12.81
N HIS A 4 -19.66 2.29 -11.97
CA HIS A 4 -18.22 2.49 -12.19
C HIS A 4 -17.39 1.38 -11.51
N PRO A 5 -16.27 0.92 -12.08
CA PRO A 5 -15.43 -0.13 -11.48
C PRO A 5 -14.66 0.36 -10.25
N ILE A 6 -14.39 1.67 -10.21
CA ILE A 6 -13.69 2.34 -9.12
C ILE A 6 -14.74 3.08 -8.29
N SER A 7 -14.99 2.61 -7.06
CA SER A 7 -15.98 3.23 -6.17
C SER A 7 -15.58 4.66 -5.78
N PRO A 8 -16.56 5.56 -5.56
CA PRO A 8 -16.27 6.93 -5.11
C PRO A 8 -15.62 6.93 -3.73
N VAL A 9 -14.93 8.03 -3.44
CA VAL A 9 -14.35 8.28 -2.12
C VAL A 9 -15.44 8.69 -1.16
N THR A 10 -15.45 8.11 0.04
CA THR A 10 -16.44 8.39 1.08
C THR A 10 -15.88 9.15 2.27
N GLU A 11 -14.55 9.12 2.47
CA GLU A 11 -13.88 9.76 3.60
C GLU A 11 -12.70 10.64 3.13
N PRO A 12 -12.45 11.81 3.75
CA PRO A 12 -11.38 12.72 3.33
C PRO A 12 -9.99 12.05 3.24
N MET A 13 -9.61 11.26 4.25
CA MET A 13 -8.32 10.53 4.27
C MET A 13 -8.50 9.03 4.01
N GLN A 14 -9.36 8.66 3.05
CA GLN A 14 -9.51 7.28 2.61
C GLN A 14 -8.32 6.83 1.76
N TYR A 15 -7.54 5.88 2.26
CA TYR A 15 -6.49 5.24 1.47
C TYR A 15 -7.08 4.42 0.33
N ARG A 16 -6.48 4.53 -0.86
CA ARG A 16 -6.83 3.71 -2.03
C ARG A 16 -5.62 3.54 -2.93
N ALA A 17 -5.59 2.45 -3.67
CA ALA A 17 -4.73 2.26 -4.82
C ALA A 17 -5.42 1.26 -5.73
N ILE A 18 -6.16 1.76 -6.71
CA ILE A 18 -6.97 0.97 -7.62
C ILE A 18 -6.95 1.62 -9.00
N GLY A 19 -6.88 0.82 -10.04
CA GLY A 19 -6.94 1.32 -11.41
C GLY A 19 -7.52 0.30 -12.36
N VAL A 20 -7.50 0.67 -13.63
CA VAL A 20 -7.94 -0.13 -14.75
C VAL A 20 -6.82 -0.23 -15.78
N VAL A 21 -6.69 -1.38 -16.42
CA VAL A 21 -5.70 -1.62 -17.48
C VAL A 21 -6.37 -2.41 -18.58
N ARG A 22 -6.31 -1.92 -19.82
CA ARG A 22 -6.82 -2.66 -20.99
C ARG A 22 -5.73 -3.55 -21.54
N GLY A 23 -6.03 -4.83 -21.71
CA GLY A 23 -5.09 -5.76 -22.35
C GLY A 23 -5.52 -7.21 -22.30
N THR A 24 -4.75 -8.06 -22.96
CA THR A 24 -4.99 -9.50 -23.06
C THR A 24 -4.22 -10.22 -21.97
N TYR A 25 -4.91 -11.04 -21.17
CA TYR A 25 -4.27 -11.80 -20.10
C TYR A 25 -3.62 -13.06 -20.67
N LEU A 26 -2.33 -13.23 -20.37
CA LEU A 26 -1.51 -14.38 -20.77
C LEU A 26 -1.10 -15.14 -19.50
N PRO A 27 -1.73 -16.29 -19.19
CA PRO A 27 -1.30 -17.10 -18.06
C PRO A 27 0.12 -17.65 -18.26
N ASP A 28 0.88 -17.78 -17.18
CA ASP A 28 2.20 -18.43 -17.23
C ASP A 28 2.06 -19.93 -17.57
N ASP A 29 0.99 -20.54 -17.08
CA ASP A 29 0.58 -21.92 -17.31
C ASP A 29 -0.91 -21.93 -17.71
N PRO A 30 -1.28 -22.44 -18.91
CA PRO A 30 -2.68 -22.50 -19.36
C PRO A 30 -3.65 -23.20 -18.39
N GLU A 31 -3.16 -24.13 -17.56
CA GLU A 31 -3.99 -24.83 -16.56
C GLU A 31 -4.11 -24.02 -15.25
N GLN A 32 -3.20 -23.06 -15.01
CA GLN A 32 -3.11 -22.28 -13.77
C GLN A 32 -3.21 -20.77 -14.02
N LEU A 33 -4.45 -20.27 -14.09
CA LEU A 33 -4.75 -18.84 -14.28
C LEU A 33 -4.40 -17.92 -13.09
N THR A 34 -3.66 -18.39 -12.07
CA THR A 34 -3.38 -17.57 -10.88
C THR A 34 -2.24 -16.57 -11.10
N ARG A 35 -1.33 -16.86 -12.04
CA ARG A 35 -0.15 -16.06 -12.36
C ARG A 35 0.00 -15.95 -13.87
N GLY A 36 0.41 -14.77 -14.33
CA GLY A 36 0.55 -14.47 -15.73
C GLY A 36 1.00 -13.04 -15.95
N SER A 37 0.75 -12.52 -17.15
CA SER A 37 0.98 -11.14 -17.51
C SER A 37 -0.18 -10.57 -18.32
N ILE A 38 -0.31 -9.24 -18.34
CA ILE A 38 -1.20 -8.54 -19.26
C ILE A 38 -0.36 -7.99 -20.40
N ALA A 39 -0.65 -8.43 -21.62
CA ALA A 39 -0.14 -7.80 -22.83
C ALA A 39 -1.01 -6.59 -23.15
N VAL A 40 -0.41 -5.41 -23.16
CA VAL A 40 -1.07 -4.12 -23.39
C VAL A 40 -0.73 -3.57 -24.78
N GLU A 41 -1.51 -2.60 -25.24
CA GLU A 41 -1.39 -2.04 -26.61
C GLU A 41 -0.03 -1.38 -26.87
N ASP A 42 0.59 -0.77 -25.85
CA ASP A 42 1.92 -0.15 -25.96
C ASP A 42 3.09 -1.15 -26.13
N GLY A 43 2.78 -2.45 -26.24
CA GLY A 43 3.73 -3.55 -26.44
C GLY A 43 4.40 -4.03 -25.15
N SER A 44 4.18 -3.36 -24.01
CA SER A 44 4.70 -3.82 -22.74
C SER A 44 3.90 -5.01 -22.18
N ARG A 45 4.51 -5.72 -21.24
CA ARG A 45 3.87 -6.80 -20.49
C ARG A 45 3.97 -6.49 -19.01
N ILE A 46 2.85 -6.59 -18.31
CA ILE A 46 2.78 -6.27 -16.89
C ILE A 46 2.50 -7.55 -16.13
N GLU A 47 3.38 -7.92 -15.21
CA GLU A 47 3.17 -9.11 -14.40
C GLU A 47 1.91 -8.97 -13.56
N ALA A 48 1.14 -10.05 -13.48
CA ALA A 48 -0.14 -10.05 -12.82
C ALA A 48 -0.36 -11.31 -11.98
N VAL A 49 -1.05 -11.13 -10.85
CA VAL A 49 -1.66 -12.22 -10.09
C VAL A 49 -3.17 -12.05 -10.07
N VAL A 50 -3.89 -13.14 -10.26
CA VAL A 50 -5.35 -13.15 -10.25
C VAL A 50 -5.84 -13.49 -8.85
N LEU A 51 -6.62 -12.60 -8.24
CA LEU A 51 -7.25 -12.90 -6.95
C LEU A 51 -8.44 -13.85 -7.15
N GLY A 52 -8.67 -14.73 -6.16
CA GLY A 52 -9.59 -15.86 -6.29
C GLY A 52 -11.00 -15.53 -6.78
N ARG A 53 -11.53 -14.36 -6.42
CA ARG A 53 -12.86 -13.91 -6.88
C ARG A 53 -12.99 -13.72 -8.40
N VAL A 54 -11.87 -13.52 -9.10
CA VAL A 54 -11.82 -13.29 -10.56
C VAL A 54 -11.60 -14.60 -11.33
N LEU A 55 -11.01 -15.62 -10.70
CA LEU A 55 -10.70 -16.89 -11.36
C LEU A 55 -11.94 -17.57 -11.96
N THR A 56 -13.06 -17.57 -11.23
CA THR A 56 -14.32 -18.15 -11.72
C THR A 56 -14.83 -17.41 -12.96
N LEU A 57 -14.72 -16.07 -12.97
CA LEU A 57 -15.11 -15.24 -14.11
C LEU A 57 -14.27 -15.59 -15.34
N MET A 58 -12.94 -15.64 -15.17
CA MET A 58 -12.02 -15.98 -16.25
C MET A 58 -12.27 -17.36 -16.86
N ARG A 59 -12.59 -18.36 -16.03
CA ARG A 59 -12.82 -19.73 -16.51
C ARG A 59 -14.14 -19.94 -17.24
N ARG A 60 -15.17 -19.14 -16.93
CA ARG A 60 -16.55 -19.42 -17.33
C ARG A 60 -17.15 -18.38 -18.27
N HIS A 61 -16.65 -17.16 -18.23
CA HIS A 61 -17.35 -16.01 -18.81
C HIS A 61 -16.44 -15.10 -19.65
N LEU A 62 -15.12 -15.31 -19.67
CA LEU A 62 -14.19 -14.48 -20.43
C LEU A 62 -13.49 -15.26 -21.53
N ASP A 63 -13.36 -14.62 -22.69
CA ASP A 63 -12.53 -15.08 -23.79
C ASP A 63 -11.15 -14.45 -23.67
N LEU A 64 -10.23 -15.14 -22.96
CA LEU A 64 -8.89 -14.64 -22.65
C LEU A 64 -8.00 -14.40 -23.89
N THR A 65 -8.45 -14.73 -25.10
CA THR A 65 -7.75 -14.37 -26.34
C THR A 65 -7.95 -12.91 -26.73
N LYS A 66 -8.94 -12.24 -26.12
CA LYS A 66 -9.30 -10.85 -26.39
C LYS A 66 -8.79 -9.89 -25.31
N PRO A 67 -8.60 -8.61 -25.65
CA PRO A 67 -8.31 -7.60 -24.66
C PRO A 67 -9.55 -7.35 -23.79
N HIS A 68 -9.32 -7.28 -22.48
CA HIS A 68 -10.34 -6.95 -21.48
C HIS A 68 -9.93 -5.72 -20.67
N LEU A 69 -10.90 -5.02 -20.06
CA LEU A 69 -10.59 -3.94 -19.12
C LEU A 69 -10.48 -4.49 -17.70
N TRP A 70 -9.25 -4.73 -17.24
CA TRP A 70 -8.96 -5.32 -15.95
C TRP A 70 -9.01 -4.29 -14.85
N VAL A 71 -9.73 -4.59 -13.76
CA VAL A 71 -9.68 -3.80 -12.52
C VAL A 71 -8.59 -4.38 -11.62
N ALA A 72 -7.63 -3.56 -11.21
CA ALA A 72 -6.43 -4.03 -10.52
C ALA A 72 -5.97 -3.13 -9.37
N TYR A 73 -5.25 -3.73 -8.42
CA TYR A 73 -4.44 -3.01 -7.46
C TYR A 73 -2.97 -3.00 -7.91
N PRO A 74 -2.34 -1.81 -8.07
CA PRO A 74 -0.93 -1.74 -8.40
C PRO A 74 -0.06 -2.12 -7.20
N ARG A 75 1.09 -2.71 -7.49
CA ARG A 75 2.17 -3.07 -6.57
C ARG A 75 3.51 -2.91 -7.28
N TYR A 76 4.57 -2.67 -6.52
CA TYR A 76 5.95 -2.80 -6.98
C TYR A 76 6.62 -3.84 -6.10
N ARG A 77 6.94 -5.02 -6.66
CA ARG A 77 7.72 -6.05 -5.93
C ARG A 77 9.20 -5.71 -5.99
N ASP A 78 9.64 -5.34 -7.20
CA ASP A 78 10.98 -4.86 -7.51
C ASP A 78 10.90 -3.39 -7.95
N ALA A 79 12.02 -2.68 -7.84
CA ALA A 79 12.10 -1.29 -8.31
C ALA A 79 11.83 -1.23 -9.82
N GLY A 80 10.95 -0.32 -10.24
CA GLY A 80 10.62 -0.10 -11.65
C GLY A 80 9.83 -1.22 -12.33
N LYS A 81 9.32 -2.21 -11.59
CA LYS A 81 8.47 -3.28 -12.14
C LYS A 81 7.06 -3.20 -11.57
N LEU A 82 6.14 -2.71 -12.38
CA LEU A 82 4.73 -2.71 -12.04
C LEU A 82 4.20 -4.15 -12.01
N HIS A 83 3.52 -4.46 -10.92
CA HIS A 83 2.84 -5.73 -10.71
C HIS A 83 1.37 -5.47 -10.38
N LEU A 84 0.47 -6.17 -11.06
CA LEU A 84 -0.97 -5.97 -10.91
C LEU A 84 -1.60 -7.12 -10.15
N GLN A 85 -2.42 -6.80 -9.15
CA GLN A 85 -3.31 -7.77 -8.52
C GLN A 85 -4.70 -7.61 -9.13
N LEU A 86 -5.11 -8.56 -9.97
CA LEU A 86 -6.37 -8.49 -10.68
C LEU A 86 -7.52 -8.82 -9.74
N VAL A 87 -8.46 -7.88 -9.66
CA VAL A 87 -9.57 -7.93 -8.72
C VAL A 87 -10.93 -7.86 -9.41
N GLY A 88 -10.97 -7.66 -10.71
CA GLY A 88 -12.21 -7.74 -11.49
C GLY A 88 -11.98 -7.42 -12.95
N VAL A 89 -13.06 -7.39 -13.70
CA VAL A 89 -13.13 -6.96 -15.10
C VAL A 89 -14.29 -5.97 -15.22
N TRP A 90 -14.08 -4.90 -15.98
CA TRP A 90 -15.10 -3.90 -16.30
C TRP A 90 -15.55 -4.06 -17.75
N GLU A 91 -16.62 -4.82 -17.94
CA GLU A 91 -17.30 -4.95 -19.23
C GLU A 91 -18.81 -5.01 -19.01
N PRO A 92 -19.46 -3.91 -18.62
CA PRO A 92 -20.91 -3.90 -18.42
C PRO A 92 -21.70 -4.39 -19.63
N SER A 93 -21.20 -4.17 -20.85
CA SER A 93 -21.85 -4.62 -22.08
C SER A 93 -22.01 -6.15 -22.17
N THR A 94 -21.07 -6.91 -21.60
CA THR A 94 -21.06 -8.38 -21.66
C THR A 94 -21.36 -9.05 -20.33
N LEU A 95 -21.08 -8.36 -19.21
CA LEU A 95 -21.16 -8.93 -17.85
C LEU A 95 -22.36 -8.44 -17.04
N THR A 96 -23.21 -7.55 -17.58
CA THR A 96 -24.41 -7.07 -16.89
C THR A 96 -25.66 -7.14 -17.77
N GLU A 97 -26.77 -7.60 -17.18
CA GLU A 97 -28.08 -7.72 -17.84
C GLU A 97 -28.63 -6.38 -18.37
N ALA A 98 -28.26 -5.27 -17.73
CA ALA A 98 -28.71 -3.94 -18.13
C ALA A 98 -28.01 -3.40 -19.37
N GLY A 99 -26.91 -4.04 -19.79
CA GLY A 99 -25.95 -3.44 -20.73
C GLY A 99 -25.31 -2.16 -20.18
N GLY A 100 -24.30 -1.65 -20.86
CA GLY A 100 -23.63 -0.42 -20.47
C GLY A 100 -22.42 -0.10 -21.34
N ALA A 101 -21.80 1.05 -21.08
CA ALA A 101 -20.58 1.44 -21.76
C ALA A 101 -19.35 0.82 -21.07
N ASP A 102 -18.51 0.14 -21.85
CA ASP A 102 -17.21 -0.38 -21.39
C ASP A 102 -16.15 0.72 -21.31
N GLN A 103 -16.41 1.86 -21.93
CA GLN A 103 -15.54 3.03 -21.90
C GLN A 103 -15.73 3.81 -20.60
N LEU A 104 -14.62 4.24 -20.01
CA LEU A 104 -14.59 5.07 -18.83
C LEU A 104 -14.26 6.52 -19.20
N PRO A 105 -14.84 7.52 -18.50
CA PRO A 105 -14.49 8.93 -18.72
C PRO A 105 -13.00 9.23 -18.53
N GLU A 106 -12.35 8.50 -17.61
CA GLU A 106 -10.93 8.62 -17.33
C GLU A 106 -10.05 7.93 -18.37
N GLY A 107 -10.63 7.11 -19.26
CA GLY A 107 -9.91 6.31 -20.25
C GLY A 107 -9.24 5.05 -19.68
N ASP A 108 -8.55 4.31 -20.54
CA ASP A 108 -7.82 3.10 -20.18
C ASP A 108 -6.51 3.43 -19.43
N ASP A 109 -5.96 2.48 -18.67
CA ASP A 109 -4.69 2.68 -17.95
C ASP A 109 -4.73 3.74 -16.82
N TYR A 110 -5.93 4.15 -16.40
CA TYR A 110 -6.15 5.07 -15.29
C TYR A 110 -5.98 4.39 -13.93
N PHE A 111 -5.28 5.05 -13.00
CA PHE A 111 -5.15 4.64 -11.62
C PHE A 111 -5.47 5.79 -10.67
N SER A 112 -6.33 5.53 -9.69
CA SER A 112 -6.58 6.42 -8.57
C SER A 112 -5.84 5.94 -7.33
N VAL A 113 -4.96 6.80 -6.80
CA VAL A 113 -4.14 6.53 -5.63
C VAL A 113 -4.35 7.62 -4.58
N ARG A 114 -4.63 7.22 -3.34
CA ARG A 114 -4.73 8.11 -2.19
C ARG A 114 -3.88 7.56 -1.05
N GLY A 115 -2.99 8.38 -0.54
CA GLY A 115 -2.08 7.97 0.53
C GLY A 115 -1.17 9.07 1.02
N GLU A 116 -0.19 8.69 1.82
CA GLU A 116 0.76 9.63 2.41
C GLU A 116 1.98 9.79 1.49
N LEU A 117 2.26 11.00 1.03
CA LEU A 117 3.50 11.31 0.33
C LEU A 117 4.68 11.18 1.29
N ILE A 118 5.58 10.23 1.06
CA ILE A 118 6.72 9.96 1.96
C ILE A 118 8.08 10.28 1.34
N TYR A 119 8.14 10.48 0.03
CA TYR A 119 9.33 10.87 -0.70
C TYR A 119 8.91 11.57 -1.99
N THR A 120 9.61 12.64 -2.33
CA THR A 120 9.56 13.23 -3.66
C THR A 120 10.90 13.83 -3.98
N ARG A 121 11.28 13.74 -5.25
CA ARG A 121 12.47 14.33 -5.84
C ARG A 121 12.06 14.92 -7.19
N PRO A 122 11.65 16.20 -7.22
CA PRO A 122 11.16 16.83 -8.44
C PRO A 122 12.17 16.77 -9.60
N GLU A 123 13.46 16.90 -9.31
CA GLU A 123 14.50 16.90 -10.34
C GLU A 123 14.59 15.60 -11.16
N ASP A 124 14.29 14.46 -10.55
CA ASP A 124 14.29 13.15 -11.20
C ASP A 124 12.85 12.67 -11.53
N GLY A 125 11.84 13.47 -11.19
CA GLY A 125 10.44 13.11 -11.32
C GLY A 125 10.04 11.89 -10.47
N ASP A 126 10.73 11.62 -9.37
CA ASP A 126 10.42 10.47 -8.52
C ASP A 126 9.51 10.86 -7.35
N LEU A 127 8.48 10.06 -7.10
CA LEU A 127 7.65 10.17 -5.90
C LEU A 127 7.31 8.79 -5.32
N VAL A 128 7.16 8.74 -3.99
CA VAL A 128 6.71 7.54 -3.29
C VAL A 128 5.55 7.87 -2.37
N VAL A 129 4.44 7.16 -2.58
CA VAL A 129 3.25 7.25 -1.73
C VAL A 129 3.12 5.98 -0.90
N LYS A 130 2.92 6.14 0.40
CA LYS A 130 2.63 5.06 1.34
C LYS A 130 1.14 4.85 1.44
N ILE A 131 0.71 3.62 1.16
CA ILE A 131 -0.68 3.19 1.23
C ILE A 131 -0.89 2.31 2.46
N ARG A 132 -1.92 2.62 3.25
CA ARG A 132 -2.36 1.82 4.38
C ARG A 132 -3.64 1.09 4.03
N GLN A 133 -3.71 -0.20 4.33
CA GLN A 133 -4.96 -0.93 4.22
C GLN A 133 -5.80 -0.70 5.49
N GLN A 134 -7.12 -0.73 5.35
CA GLN A 134 -8.00 -0.72 6.52
C GLN A 134 -7.74 -1.96 7.38
N PRO A 135 -7.94 -1.87 8.71
CA PRO A 135 -7.96 -3.04 9.56
C PRO A 135 -8.97 -4.06 9.04
N ARG A 136 -8.60 -5.34 9.08
CA ARG A 136 -9.51 -6.44 8.75
C ARG A 136 -10.53 -6.62 9.88
N ALA A 137 -11.61 -7.37 9.60
CA ALA A 137 -12.65 -7.66 10.59
C ALA A 137 -12.11 -8.42 11.82
N ASP A 138 -11.01 -9.16 11.66
CA ASP A 138 -10.28 -9.83 12.75
C ASP A 138 -9.40 -8.88 13.59
N GLY A 139 -9.44 -7.57 13.32
CA GLY A 139 -8.64 -6.55 13.99
C GLY A 139 -7.18 -6.45 13.51
N SER A 140 -6.72 -7.37 12.66
CA SER A 140 -5.38 -7.33 12.11
C SER A 140 -5.19 -6.13 11.17
N ARG A 141 -4.03 -5.49 11.24
CA ARG A 141 -3.68 -4.37 10.38
C ARG A 141 -2.63 -4.83 9.38
N PRO A 142 -2.97 -4.93 8.08
CA PRO A 142 -1.98 -5.25 7.08
C PRO A 142 -0.85 -4.22 7.08
N THR A 143 0.38 -4.69 6.84
CA THR A 143 1.54 -3.80 6.71
C THR A 143 1.29 -2.79 5.59
N PRO A 144 1.56 -1.49 5.82
CA PRO A 144 1.53 -0.50 4.76
C PRO A 144 2.50 -0.90 3.65
N PHE A 145 2.15 -0.57 2.41
CA PHE A 145 3.06 -0.74 1.26
C PHE A 145 3.36 0.61 0.63
N LYS A 146 4.39 0.64 -0.21
CA LYS A 146 4.84 1.84 -0.92
C LYS A 146 4.60 1.66 -2.41
N LEU A 147 4.15 2.72 -3.08
CA LEU A 147 4.09 2.79 -4.53
C LEU A 147 5.14 3.79 -5.00
N GLN A 148 6.00 3.34 -5.90
CA GLN A 148 6.91 4.19 -6.66
C GLN A 148 6.16 4.74 -7.87
N LEU A 149 6.24 6.03 -8.08
CA LEU A 149 5.44 6.76 -9.07
C LEU A 149 6.35 7.78 -9.76
N LYS A 150 5.95 8.21 -10.96
CA LYS A 150 6.68 9.21 -11.75
C LYS A 150 5.88 10.50 -11.87
N GLY A 151 6.55 11.64 -11.77
CA GLY A 151 5.94 12.97 -11.80
C GLY A 151 6.58 13.95 -10.81
N GLU A 152 6.05 15.16 -10.77
CA GLU A 152 6.58 16.23 -9.94
C GLU A 152 5.61 16.56 -8.81
N MET A 153 6.12 16.67 -7.58
CA MET A 153 5.39 17.21 -6.44
C MET A 153 6.32 18.02 -5.56
N SER A 154 5.83 19.16 -5.06
CA SER A 154 6.63 20.01 -4.17
C SER A 154 7.04 19.28 -2.88
N PRO A 155 8.31 19.34 -2.48
CA PRO A 155 8.77 18.75 -1.21
C PRO A 155 8.06 19.32 0.03
N GLU A 156 7.42 20.48 -0.07
CA GLU A 156 6.61 21.05 1.04
C GLU A 156 5.39 20.17 1.39
N HIS A 157 4.92 19.37 0.43
CA HIS A 157 3.82 18.43 0.63
C HIS A 157 4.29 17.09 1.23
N LEU A 158 5.58 16.93 1.56
CA LEU A 158 6.04 15.74 2.27
C LEU A 158 5.23 15.54 3.55
N ARG A 159 4.83 14.29 3.79
CA ARG A 159 3.98 13.85 4.89
C ARG A 159 2.53 14.36 4.81
N HIS A 160 2.11 14.89 3.67
CA HIS A 160 0.70 15.16 3.40
C HIS A 160 0.02 13.93 2.83
N PHE A 161 -1.28 13.85 3.08
CA PHE A 161 -2.20 12.97 2.41
C PHE A 161 -2.52 13.59 1.05
N VAL A 162 -2.32 12.83 -0.01
CA VAL A 162 -2.51 13.26 -1.39
C VAL A 162 -3.50 12.33 -2.09
N ALA A 163 -4.29 12.89 -3.01
CA ALA A 163 -5.05 12.15 -4.00
C ALA A 163 -4.40 12.38 -5.37
N LEU A 164 -4.11 11.29 -6.06
CA LEU A 164 -3.38 11.27 -7.32
C LEU A 164 -4.21 10.54 -8.36
N ASP A 165 -4.34 11.18 -9.52
CA ASP A 165 -4.78 10.58 -10.77
C ASP A 165 -3.53 10.27 -11.60
N LEU A 166 -3.39 9.00 -11.96
CA LEU A 166 -2.20 8.47 -12.60
C LEU A 166 -2.57 7.77 -13.90
N ARG A 167 -1.65 7.78 -14.86
CA ARG A 167 -1.71 7.00 -16.10
C ARG A 167 -0.55 6.03 -16.15
N ARG A 168 -0.82 4.77 -16.52
CA ARG A 168 0.26 3.83 -16.80
C ARG A 168 0.96 4.18 -18.11
N GLN A 169 2.29 4.19 -18.08
CA GLN A 169 3.14 4.29 -19.27
C GLN A 169 4.22 3.21 -19.18
N GLY A 170 4.12 2.16 -19.99
CA GLY A 170 4.97 0.98 -19.83
C GLY A 170 4.83 0.35 -18.43
N GLN A 171 5.92 0.38 -17.66
CA GLN A 171 6.00 -0.15 -16.28
C GLN A 171 5.82 0.92 -15.20
N ASP A 172 5.67 2.18 -15.57
CA ASP A 172 5.57 3.29 -14.62
C ASP A 172 4.12 3.79 -14.52
N LEU A 173 3.81 4.38 -13.37
CA LEU A 173 2.57 5.12 -13.15
C LEU A 173 2.91 6.61 -13.08
N GLN A 174 2.56 7.32 -14.15
CA GLN A 174 2.83 8.74 -14.37
C GLN A 174 1.72 9.59 -13.77
N LEU A 175 2.09 10.64 -13.05
CA LEU A 175 1.17 11.61 -12.46
C LEU A 175 0.51 12.47 -13.55
N GLU A 176 -0.83 12.46 -13.61
CA GLU A 176 -1.63 13.37 -14.45
C GLU A 176 -2.19 14.54 -13.63
N ARG A 177 -2.77 14.26 -12.47
CA ARG A 177 -3.34 15.27 -11.57
C ARG A 177 -3.11 14.91 -10.11
N HIS A 178 -3.00 15.93 -9.26
CA HIS A 178 -2.91 15.73 -7.82
C HIS A 178 -3.75 16.74 -7.04
N GLU A 179 -4.15 16.33 -5.84
CA GLU A 179 -4.78 17.15 -4.82
C GLU A 179 -4.07 16.90 -3.49
N VAL A 180 -3.67 17.96 -2.80
CA VAL A 180 -3.08 17.90 -1.45
C VAL A 180 -4.18 18.09 -0.43
N ILE A 181 -4.53 17.04 0.31
CA ILE A 181 -5.69 17.02 1.21
C ILE A 181 -5.33 17.57 2.59
N GLY A 182 -4.14 17.26 3.11
CA GLY A 182 -3.69 17.80 4.40
C GLY A 182 -2.61 16.97 5.07
N PRO A 183 -1.98 17.46 6.14
CA PRO A 183 -0.89 16.78 6.82
C PRO A 183 -1.37 15.48 7.47
N VAL A 184 -0.57 14.41 7.36
CA VAL A 184 -0.83 13.15 8.07
C VAL A 184 -0.25 13.23 9.49
N PRO A 185 -1.05 12.99 10.54
CA PRO A 185 -0.55 12.98 11.90
C PRO A 185 0.60 12.00 12.07
N GLN A 186 1.74 12.50 12.50
CA GLN A 186 2.83 11.63 12.94
C GLN A 186 2.44 11.08 14.31
N ARG A 187 2.53 9.76 14.49
CA ARG A 187 2.58 9.22 15.84
C ARG A 187 3.81 9.84 16.48
N ALA A 188 3.61 10.72 17.46
CA ALA A 188 4.69 11.18 18.32
C ALA A 188 5.41 9.91 18.77
N GLY A 189 6.67 9.77 18.36
CA GLY A 189 7.49 8.67 18.80
C GLY A 189 7.35 8.60 20.31
N LYS A 190 7.01 7.43 20.84
CA LYS A 190 6.89 7.19 22.27
C LYS A 190 8.17 7.74 22.88
N GLY A 191 8.05 8.94 23.46
CA GLY A 191 9.19 9.71 23.90
C GLY A 191 9.97 8.81 24.83
N ARG A 192 11.25 8.63 24.55
CA ARG A 192 12.18 8.30 25.61
C ARG A 192 11.97 9.43 26.62
N GLY A 193 11.23 9.14 27.69
CA GLY A 193 10.98 10.10 28.76
C GLY A 193 12.30 10.74 29.17
N PRO A 194 12.27 11.97 29.71
CA PRO A 194 13.49 12.69 30.05
C PRO A 194 14.41 11.76 30.84
N ARG A 195 15.55 11.41 30.26
CA ARG A 195 16.62 10.74 30.99
C ARG A 195 16.94 11.67 32.15
N GLY A 196 16.63 11.24 33.37
CA GLY A 196 17.00 11.93 34.59
C GLY A 196 18.50 12.22 34.57
N GLY A 197 18.84 13.46 34.26
CA GLY A 197 20.15 14.06 34.50
C GLY A 197 20.09 14.69 35.87
N GLY A 198 20.94 14.19 36.77
CA GLY A 198 20.86 14.48 38.20
C GLY A 198 21.14 15.93 38.59
N ALA A 199 20.65 16.28 39.77
CA ALA A 199 21.20 17.35 40.59
C ALA A 199 21.72 16.75 41.89
N ARG A 200 23.02 16.88 42.11
CA ARG A 200 23.69 16.69 43.39
C ARG A 200 23.25 17.80 44.36
N GLY A 201 22.89 17.41 45.58
CA GLY A 201 22.78 18.25 46.77
C GLY A 201 22.30 17.32 47.89
N GLY A 202 23.12 16.89 48.85
CA GLY A 202 23.96 17.70 49.72
C GLY A 202 23.11 18.13 50.92
N GLY A 203 22.89 17.23 51.88
CA GLY A 203 22.04 17.53 53.04
C GLY A 203 22.01 16.45 54.12
N ALA A 204 22.94 16.60 55.07
CA ALA A 204 22.89 16.27 56.50
C ALA A 204 22.30 14.93 56.99
N ARG A 205 23.17 14.21 57.71
CA ARG A 205 22.89 13.09 58.61
C ARG A 205 22.24 13.56 59.92
N SER A 206 21.24 12.84 60.38
CA SER A 206 20.94 12.54 61.79
C SER A 206 20.34 11.13 61.77
N GLY A 207 20.65 10.16 62.61
CA GLY A 207 21.30 10.12 63.91
C GLY A 207 20.57 9.00 64.65
N GLY A 208 21.20 7.84 64.81
CA GLY A 208 20.57 6.71 65.49
C GLY A 208 21.43 5.45 65.48
N PRO A 209 22.05 5.05 66.60
CA PRO A 209 22.94 3.90 66.65
C PRO A 209 22.16 2.65 67.06
N ARG A 210 22.60 1.46 66.60
CA ARG A 210 22.89 0.32 67.50
C ARG A 210 23.40 -0.92 66.78
N ALA A 211 24.49 -1.45 67.37
CA ALA A 211 24.94 -2.85 67.50
C ALA A 211 25.10 -3.68 66.21
N ALA A 212 26.32 -4.09 65.79
CA ALA A 212 27.18 -5.12 66.38
C ALA A 212 26.43 -6.47 66.54
N ALA A 213 26.85 -7.64 66.05
CA ALA A 213 28.12 -8.11 65.49
C ALA A 213 27.82 -9.42 64.66
N PRO A 214 28.68 -10.45 64.55
CA PRO A 214 29.42 -10.72 63.32
C PRO A 214 29.20 -12.12 62.70
N ARG A 215 29.67 -12.23 61.44
CA ARG A 215 30.36 -13.35 60.74
C ARG A 215 29.98 -14.82 60.98
N ALA A 216 30.10 -15.52 59.85
CA ALA A 216 30.51 -16.92 59.61
C ALA A 216 29.33 -17.83 59.21
N GLY A 217 29.41 -18.69 58.20
CA GLY A 217 30.51 -19.03 57.30
C GLY A 217 29.98 -19.83 56.11
N ALA A 218 30.81 -19.95 55.08
CA ALA A 218 30.74 -21.07 54.13
C ALA A 218 31.37 -22.33 54.79
N PRO A 219 31.46 -23.52 54.16
CA PRO A 219 30.98 -23.92 52.83
C PRO A 219 30.37 -25.36 52.76
N SER A 220 29.94 -25.71 51.54
CA SER A 220 30.19 -26.99 50.86
C SER A 220 29.23 -28.20 51.01
N ARG A 221 28.92 -28.74 49.82
CA ARG A 221 28.99 -30.14 49.37
C ARG A 221 27.84 -31.12 49.66
N GLY A 222 27.58 -31.90 48.61
CA GLY A 222 26.87 -33.19 48.60
C GLY A 222 25.41 -33.01 48.17
N GLY A 223 24.92 -33.55 47.07
CA GLY A 223 25.33 -34.74 46.35
C GLY A 223 24.14 -35.70 46.31
N ASN A 224 23.41 -35.71 45.20
CA ASN A 224 23.01 -36.88 44.40
C ASN A 224 22.08 -36.38 43.28
#